data_AF-A0A6M3KVA0-F1
#
_entry.id   AF-A0A6M3KVA0-F1
#
_cell.length_a   1.000
_cell.length_b   1.000
_cell.length_c   1.000
_cell.angle_alpha   90.00
_cell.angle_beta   90.00
_cell.angle_gamma   90.00
#
_symmetry.space_group_name_H-M   'P 1'
#
loop_
_entity.id
_entity.type
_entity.pdbx_description
1 polymer ?
#
loop_
_entity_poly.entity_id
_entity_poly.type
_entity_poly.pdbx_seq_one_letter_code
_entity_poly.pdbx_strand_id
1 'polypeptide(L)'
;MGGYHWIMKRKRLYMKTADYSIEGHESSILIERKSVDDLVSSVTRGHRKLEAEHQRMLAVVESGGFACLICEGSFSEIDEELRCDGRDNVAETLMGCAASWPQRYRVPWYFAGDRRRAELLGFRVLWKWWNENHEAVSNNNG
;
A
#
# COMPACT_ATOMS: atom_id res chain seq x y z
N MET A 1 -19.96 -21.20 -9.45
CA MET A 1 -18.88 -21.09 -8.44
C MET A 1 -19.45 -20.34 -7.25
N GLY A 2 -19.52 -20.99 -6.08
CA GLY A 2 -20.13 -20.38 -4.88
C GLY A 2 -19.34 -19.17 -4.41
N GLY A 3 -19.99 -18.00 -4.34
CA GLY A 3 -19.39 -16.80 -3.79
C GLY A 3 -19.26 -16.95 -2.28
N TYR A 4 -18.04 -16.99 -1.78
CA TYR A 4 -17.80 -16.88 -0.34
C TYR A 4 -18.25 -15.49 0.13
N HIS A 5 -19.18 -15.46 1.08
CA HIS A 5 -19.62 -14.23 1.73
C HIS A 5 -18.75 -14.00 2.98
N TRP A 6 -17.76 -13.11 2.84
CA TRP A 6 -16.85 -12.77 3.94
C TRP A 6 -17.45 -11.66 4.80
N ILE A 7 -17.78 -11.98 6.04
CA ILE A 7 -18.19 -10.98 7.05
C ILE A 7 -16.96 -10.65 7.89
N MET A 8 -16.34 -9.51 7.61
CA MET A 8 -15.20 -9.02 8.38
C MET A 8 -15.60 -7.89 9.34
N LYS A 9 -15.21 -8.03 10.60
CA LYS A 9 -15.30 -6.93 11.56
C LYS A 9 -14.27 -5.88 11.18
N ARG A 10 -14.74 -4.64 11.00
CA ARG A 10 -13.87 -3.48 10.74
C ARG A 10 -13.96 -2.52 11.92
N LYS A 11 -12.84 -1.90 12.26
CA LYS A 11 -12.76 -0.83 13.25
C LYS A 11 -12.12 0.37 12.57
N ARG A 12 -12.80 1.52 12.57
CA ARG A 12 -12.21 2.77 12.08
C ARG A 12 -11.53 3.46 13.26
N LEU A 13 -10.24 3.68 13.13
CA LEU A 13 -9.42 4.38 14.12
C LEU A 13 -8.61 5.45 13.40
N TYR A 14 -8.23 6.49 14.12
CA TYR A 14 -7.20 7.39 13.63
C TYR A 14 -5.85 6.70 13.80
N MET A 15 -5.20 6.39 12.68
CA MET A 15 -3.85 5.86 12.65
C MET A 15 -2.93 6.96 12.10
N LYS A 16 -1.79 7.17 12.77
CA LYS A 16 -0.80 8.16 12.31
C LYS A 16 -0.05 7.70 11.05
N THR A 17 -0.08 6.40 10.75
CA THR A 17 0.98 5.77 9.94
C THR A 17 0.50 4.85 8.82
N ALA A 18 -0.80 4.53 8.72
CA ALA A 18 -1.36 3.66 7.69
C ALA A 18 -2.89 3.79 7.57
N ASP A 19 -3.45 3.38 6.44
CA ASP A 19 -4.90 3.25 6.24
C ASP A 19 -5.45 1.91 6.74
N TYR A 20 -4.70 0.83 6.54
CA TYR A 20 -5.08 -0.50 7.01
C TYR A 20 -3.96 -1.20 7.77
N SER A 21 -4.40 -1.98 8.76
CA SER A 21 -3.60 -2.90 9.56
C SER A 21 -4.55 -3.94 10.18
N ILE A 22 -3.99 -4.94 10.87
CA ILE A 22 -4.72 -5.84 11.76
C ILE A 22 -4.57 -5.34 13.20
N GLU A 23 -5.66 -5.39 13.97
CA GLU A 23 -5.66 -5.03 15.38
C GLU A 23 -4.69 -5.93 16.17
N GLY A 24 -3.78 -5.32 16.91
CA GLY A 24 -2.71 -6.03 17.65
C GLY A 24 -1.46 -6.34 16.84
N HIS A 25 -1.44 -6.01 15.54
CA HIS A 25 -0.30 -6.24 14.64
C HIS A 25 0.10 -4.96 13.87
N GLU A 26 -0.19 -3.78 14.42
CA GLU A 26 0.09 -2.48 13.80
C GLU A 26 1.59 -2.22 13.58
N SER A 27 2.45 -2.94 14.29
CA SER A 27 3.91 -2.89 14.09
C SER A 27 4.42 -3.96 13.12
N SER A 28 3.57 -4.84 12.61
CA SER A 28 3.97 -6.02 11.82
C SER A 28 3.35 -6.04 10.42
N ILE A 29 2.21 -5.39 10.21
CA ILE A 29 1.56 -5.29 8.90
C ILE A 29 0.95 -3.90 8.71
N LEU A 30 1.43 -3.14 7.73
CA LEU A 30 0.88 -1.83 7.39
C LEU A 30 0.54 -1.72 5.90
N ILE A 31 -0.61 -1.14 5.58
CA ILE A 31 -0.99 -0.80 4.21
C ILE A 31 -1.34 0.68 4.15
N GLU A 32 -0.61 1.42 3.34
CA GLU A 32 -0.93 2.81 2.99
C GLU A 32 -1.77 2.81 1.72
N ARG A 33 -3.01 3.31 1.77
CA ARG A 33 -3.85 3.46 0.58
C ARG A 33 -3.88 4.92 0.15
N LYS A 34 -3.45 5.19 -1.08
CA LYS A 34 -3.35 6.56 -1.59
C LYS A 34 -4.25 6.77 -2.79
N SER A 35 -5.00 7.88 -2.79
CA SER A 35 -5.70 8.34 -3.99
C SER A 35 -4.69 8.74 -5.07
N VAL A 36 -5.13 8.83 -6.33
CA VAL A 36 -4.27 9.33 -7.43
C VAL A 36 -3.78 10.75 -7.13
N ASP A 37 -4.69 11.63 -6.73
CA ASP A 37 -4.38 13.04 -6.41
C ASP A 37 -3.37 13.15 -5.25
N ASP A 38 -3.55 12.36 -4.19
CA ASP A 38 -2.62 12.35 -3.06
C ASP A 38 -1.24 11.83 -3.45
N LEU A 39 -1.18 10.80 -4.31
CA LEU A 39 0.09 10.27 -4.80
C LEU A 39 0.81 11.32 -5.66
N VAL A 40 0.14 11.88 -6.67
CA VAL A 40 0.68 12.93 -7.54
C VAL A 40 1.11 14.16 -6.72
N SER A 41 0.30 14.59 -5.76
CA SER A 41 0.61 15.69 -4.85
C SER A 41 1.85 15.39 -3.98
N SER A 42 1.99 14.16 -3.50
CA SER A 42 3.15 13.75 -2.70
C SER A 42 4.45 13.68 -3.51
N VAL A 43 4.35 13.35 -4.80
CA VAL A 43 5.47 13.34 -5.75
C VAL A 43 5.88 14.77 -6.09
N THR A 44 4.93 15.65 -6.42
CA THR A 44 5.22 17.03 -6.86
C THR A 44 5.75 17.94 -5.76
N ARG A 45 5.46 17.68 -4.48
CA ARG A 45 5.85 18.54 -3.34
C ARG A 45 7.21 18.16 -2.73
N GLY A 46 8.15 17.72 -3.57
CA GLY A 46 9.52 17.39 -3.16
C GLY A 46 9.64 16.14 -2.28
N HIS A 47 8.72 15.19 -2.45
CA HIS A 47 8.75 13.85 -1.85
C HIS A 47 8.71 13.75 -0.32
N ARG A 48 8.83 14.84 0.45
CA ARG A 48 9.00 14.78 1.92
C ARG A 48 7.94 13.96 2.64
N LYS A 49 6.67 14.12 2.26
CA LYS A 49 5.56 13.36 2.85
C LYS A 49 5.66 11.87 2.49
N LEU A 50 5.88 11.59 1.21
CA LEU A 50 6.01 10.24 0.70
C LEU A 50 7.21 9.52 1.33
N GLU A 51 8.34 10.20 1.49
CA GLU A 51 9.56 9.68 2.10
C GLU A 51 9.32 9.35 3.58
N ALA A 52 8.69 10.26 4.33
CA ALA A 52 8.34 9.99 5.72
C ALA A 52 7.38 8.80 5.87
N GLU A 53 6.43 8.62 4.95
CA GLU A 53 5.55 7.44 4.90
C GLU A 53 6.37 6.16 4.66
N HIS A 54 7.29 6.17 3.70
CA HIS A 54 8.12 5.02 3.38
C HIS A 54 9.15 4.66 4.44
N GLN A 55 9.72 5.64 5.14
CA GLN A 55 10.61 5.39 6.28
C GLN A 55 9.88 4.65 7.40
N ARG A 56 8.61 4.99 7.66
CA ARG A 56 7.79 4.27 8.64
C ARG A 56 7.46 2.84 8.21
N MET A 57 7.12 2.65 6.93
CA MET A 57 6.88 1.32 6.38
C MET A 57 8.14 0.47 6.34
N LEU A 58 9.30 1.06 6.02
CA LEU A 58 10.60 0.40 6.05
C LEU A 58 10.91 -0.13 7.45
N ALA A 59 10.64 0.64 8.52
CA ALA A 59 10.85 0.17 9.88
C ALA A 59 10.05 -1.12 10.20
N VAL A 60 8.83 -1.24 9.68
CA VAL A 60 8.03 -2.48 9.80
C VAL A 60 8.69 -3.62 9.04
N VAL A 61 9.11 -3.39 7.79
CA VAL A 61 9.80 -4.40 6.97
C VAL A 61 11.12 -4.84 7.58
N GLU A 62 11.89 -3.92 8.19
CA GLU A 62 13.15 -4.22 8.87
C GLU A 62 12.95 -5.04 10.15
N SER A 63 11.83 -4.86 10.85
CA SER A 63 11.45 -5.71 12.00
C SER A 63 10.93 -7.11 11.61
N GLY A 64 10.95 -7.46 10.31
CA GLY A 64 10.44 -8.73 9.79
C GLY A 64 8.95 -8.72 9.47
N GLY A 65 8.30 -7.56 9.51
CA GLY A 65 6.91 -7.38 9.09
C GLY A 65 6.76 -7.21 7.59
N PHE A 66 5.55 -6.83 7.17
CA PHE A 66 5.23 -6.50 5.79
C PHE A 66 4.59 -5.12 5.71
N ALA A 67 4.94 -4.34 4.68
CA ALA A 67 4.27 -3.09 4.39
C ALA A 67 4.14 -2.88 2.89
N CYS A 68 3.05 -2.26 2.44
CA CYS A 68 2.87 -1.90 1.03
C CYS A 68 2.11 -0.58 0.85
N LEU A 69 2.29 0.03 -0.32
CA LEU A 69 1.47 1.14 -0.79
C LEU A 69 0.50 0.63 -1.86
N ILE A 70 -0.78 0.97 -1.74
CA ILE A 70 -1.82 0.69 -2.73
C ILE A 70 -2.37 2.02 -3.26
N CYS A 71 -2.10 2.31 -4.53
CA CYS A 71 -2.70 3.43 -5.24
C CYS A 71 -4.06 3.03 -5.81
N GLU A 72 -5.06 3.91 -5.66
CA GLU A 72 -6.41 3.69 -6.18
C GLU A 72 -6.49 3.71 -7.71
N GLY A 73 -5.51 4.24 -8.45
CA GLY A 73 -5.55 4.29 -9.92
C GLY A 73 -4.72 3.22 -10.62
N SER A 74 -4.78 3.17 -11.95
CA SER A 74 -3.86 2.40 -12.79
C SER A 74 -2.64 3.25 -13.14
N PHE A 75 -1.44 2.66 -13.18
CA PHE A 75 -0.24 3.43 -13.54
C PHE A 75 -0.35 4.06 -14.94
N SER A 76 -0.82 3.30 -15.94
CA SER A 76 -0.96 3.79 -17.32
C SER A 76 -1.93 4.96 -17.44
N GLU A 77 -3.10 4.86 -16.79
CA GLU A 77 -4.11 5.92 -16.81
C GLU A 77 -3.57 7.22 -16.19
N ILE A 78 -2.84 7.11 -15.08
CA ILE A 78 -2.23 8.27 -14.40
C ILE A 78 -1.14 8.89 -15.28
N ASP A 79 -0.25 8.09 -15.88
CA ASP A 79 0.82 8.58 -16.76
C ASP A 79 0.24 9.29 -17.99
N GLU A 80 -0.74 8.69 -18.65
CA GLU A 80 -1.43 9.26 -19.81
C GLU A 80 -2.14 10.57 -19.47
N GLU A 81 -2.89 10.62 -18.37
CA GLU A 81 -3.58 11.83 -17.91
C GLU A 81 -2.60 12.97 -17.62
N LEU A 82 -1.52 12.68 -16.89
CA LEU A 82 -0.48 13.68 -16.59
C LEU A 82 0.13 14.27 -17.88
N ARG A 83 0.42 13.43 -18.88
CA ARG A 83 1.00 13.89 -20.15
C ARG A 83 0.00 14.69 -20.98
N CYS A 84 -1.26 14.28 -21.02
CA CYS A 84 -2.32 15.02 -21.71
C CYS A 84 -2.50 16.43 -21.13
N ASP A 85 -2.30 16.57 -19.82
CA ASP A 85 -2.33 17.86 -19.12
C ASP A 85 -1.04 18.70 -19.26
N GLY A 86 -0.05 18.23 -20.04
CA GLY A 86 1.25 18.89 -20.18
C GLY A 86 2.12 18.83 -18.93
N ARG A 87 1.90 17.83 -18.06
CA ARG A 87 2.65 17.58 -16.81
C ARG A 87 3.69 16.47 -16.98
N ASP A 88 4.41 16.44 -18.11
CA ASP A 88 5.40 15.42 -18.44
C ASP A 88 6.47 15.24 -17.36
N ASN A 89 6.95 16.33 -16.77
CA ASN A 89 7.93 16.28 -15.69
C ASN A 89 7.40 15.54 -14.44
N VAL A 90 6.10 15.64 -14.17
CA VAL A 90 5.44 14.94 -13.07
C VAL A 90 5.29 13.45 -13.39
N ALA A 91 4.91 13.13 -14.63
CA ALA A 91 4.82 11.75 -15.13
C ALA A 91 6.18 11.04 -15.00
N GLU A 92 7.27 11.66 -15.48
CA GLU A 92 8.63 11.12 -15.34
C GLU A 92 9.04 10.95 -13.88
N THR A 93 8.70 11.90 -13.00
CA THR A 93 9.02 11.80 -11.57
C THR A 93 8.25 10.66 -10.91
N LEU A 94 6.97 10.49 -11.24
CA LEU A 94 6.14 9.38 -10.75
C LEU A 94 6.71 8.04 -11.23
N MET A 95 7.11 7.93 -12.49
CA MET A 95 7.73 6.73 -13.05
C MET A 95 9.03 6.38 -12.31
N GLY A 96 9.91 7.38 -12.12
CA GLY A 96 11.15 7.21 -11.37
C GLY A 96 10.91 6.79 -9.92
N CYS A 97 9.87 7.32 -9.27
CA CYS A 97 9.49 6.91 -7.92
C CYS A 97 8.98 5.46 -7.90
N ALA A 98 8.03 5.12 -8.76
CA ALA A 98 7.47 3.77 -8.85
C ALA A 98 8.54 2.70 -9.17
N ALA A 99 9.58 3.06 -9.93
CA ALA A 99 10.69 2.16 -10.24
C ALA A 99 11.68 2.00 -9.08
N SER A 100 12.02 3.09 -8.38
CA SER A 100 13.13 3.09 -7.39
C SER A 100 12.68 2.87 -5.95
N TRP A 101 11.50 3.35 -5.56
CA TRP A 101 11.06 3.34 -4.16
C TRP A 101 10.76 1.95 -3.63
N PRO A 102 10.12 1.04 -4.40
CA PRO A 102 9.92 -0.32 -3.94
C PRO A 102 11.22 -1.04 -3.60
N GLN A 103 12.29 -0.78 -4.36
CA GLN A 103 13.61 -1.34 -4.08
C GLN A 103 14.28 -0.65 -2.89
N ARG A 104 14.26 0.69 -2.87
CA ARG A 104 14.92 1.51 -1.85
C ARG A 104 14.38 1.27 -0.44
N TYR A 105 13.05 1.14 -0.32
CA TYR A 105 12.38 0.99 0.96
C TYR A 105 11.87 -0.42 1.22
N ARG A 106 12.03 -1.35 0.25
CA ARG A 106 11.47 -2.71 0.32
C ARG A 106 9.95 -2.74 0.50
N VAL A 107 9.26 -1.70 0.01
CA VAL A 107 7.82 -1.51 0.12
C VAL A 107 7.21 -1.58 -1.28
N PRO A 108 6.56 -2.69 -1.67
CA PRO A 108 5.92 -2.80 -2.98
C PRO A 108 4.82 -1.76 -3.17
N TRP A 109 4.70 -1.29 -4.40
CA TRP A 109 3.61 -0.43 -4.85
C TRP A 109 2.65 -1.25 -5.70
N TYR A 110 1.35 -1.14 -5.39
CA TYR A 110 0.29 -1.76 -6.16
C TYR A 110 -0.63 -0.68 -6.73
N PHE A 111 -0.93 -0.79 -8.02
CA PHE A 111 -1.89 0.08 -8.72
C PHE A 111 -3.17 -0.72 -8.93
N ALA A 112 -4.25 -0.32 -8.26
CA ALA A 112 -5.46 -1.12 -8.17
C ALA A 112 -6.54 -0.75 -9.19
N GLY A 113 -6.35 0.33 -9.94
CA GLY A 113 -7.27 0.81 -10.98
C GLY A 113 -8.48 1.60 -10.45
N ASP A 114 -9.11 1.15 -9.37
CA ASP A 114 -10.07 1.97 -8.64
C ASP A 114 -10.04 1.75 -7.11
N ARG A 115 -10.76 2.63 -6.40
CA ARG A 115 -10.91 2.57 -4.94
C ARG A 115 -11.45 1.24 -4.41
N ARG A 116 -12.45 0.65 -5.08
CA ARG A 116 -13.07 -0.60 -4.63
C ARG A 116 -12.09 -1.76 -4.75
N ARG A 117 -11.33 -1.81 -5.84
CA ARG A 117 -10.26 -2.79 -6.06
C ARG A 117 -9.11 -2.57 -5.08
N ALA A 118 -8.77 -1.32 -4.75
CA ALA A 118 -7.77 -1.02 -3.73
C ALA A 118 -8.17 -1.55 -2.35
N GLU A 119 -9.44 -1.37 -1.96
CA GLU A 119 -10.00 -1.92 -0.71
C GLU A 119 -9.97 -3.46 -0.71
N LEU A 120 -10.37 -4.09 -1.81
CA LEU A 120 -10.34 -5.54 -1.94
C LEU A 120 -8.91 -6.11 -1.94
N LEU A 121 -7.97 -5.43 -2.59
CA LEU A 121 -6.56 -5.81 -2.59
C LEU A 121 -5.96 -5.67 -1.19
N GLY A 122 -6.24 -4.54 -0.52
CA GLY A 122 -5.83 -4.33 0.87
C GLY A 122 -6.33 -5.46 1.78
N PHE A 123 -7.60 -5.83 1.66
CA PHE A 123 -8.15 -6.99 2.36
C PHE A 123 -7.38 -8.29 2.07
N ARG A 124 -7.12 -8.60 0.79
CA ARG A 124 -6.40 -9.83 0.40
C ARG A 124 -4.98 -9.87 0.94
N VAL A 125 -4.28 -8.73 0.96
CA VAL A 125 -2.93 -8.62 1.54
C VAL A 125 -2.98 -8.93 3.04
N LEU A 126 -3.87 -8.29 3.79
CA LEU A 126 -4.02 -8.54 5.23
C LEU A 126 -4.37 -10.00 5.51
N TRP A 127 -5.32 -10.56 4.76
CA TRP A 127 -5.74 -11.95 4.90
C TRP A 127 -4.59 -12.94 4.65
N LYS A 128 -3.83 -12.73 3.57
CA LYS A 128 -2.68 -13.58 3.24
C LYS A 128 -1.60 -13.52 4.32
N TRP A 129 -1.27 -12.31 4.77
CA TRP A 129 -0.31 -12.11 5.86
C TRP A 129 -0.76 -12.81 7.14
N TRP A 130 -2.04 -12.67 7.51
CA TRP A 130 -2.60 -13.31 8.71
C TRP A 130 -2.44 -14.84 8.66
N ASN A 131 -2.86 -15.46 7.55
CA ASN A 131 -2.79 -16.90 7.41
C ASN A 131 -1.35 -17.42 7.46
N GLU A 132 -0.41 -16.78 6.77
CA GLU A 132 0.99 -17.21 6.79
C GLU A 132 1.63 -17.12 8.19
N ASN A 133 1.27 -16.09 8.96
CA ASN A 133 1.82 -15.87 10.30
C ASN A 133 1.12 -16.69 11.40
N HIS A 134 -0.10 -17.19 11.17
CA HIS A 134 -0.86 -17.97 12.16
C HIS A 134 -0.99 -19.47 11.83
N GLU A 135 -0.85 -19.85 10.56
CA GLU A 135 -0.64 -21.26 10.19
C GLU A 135 0.75 -21.74 10.65
N ALA A 136 1.77 -20.85 10.61
CA ALA A 136 3.10 -21.15 11.13
C ALA A 136 3.15 -21.43 12.64
N VAL A 137 2.30 -20.76 13.43
CA VAL A 137 2.19 -20.99 14.89
C VAL A 137 1.51 -22.33 15.20
N SER A 138 0.64 -22.81 14.32
CA SER A 138 -0.09 -24.07 14.50
C SER A 138 0.79 -25.30 14.22
N ASN A 139 1.78 -25.18 13.34
CA ASN A 139 2.68 -26.26 12.94
C ASN A 139 3.95 -26.37 13.80
N ASN A 140 4.21 -25.43 14.71
CA ASN A 140 5.41 -25.43 15.57
C ASN A 140 5.15 -25.95 17.00
N ASN A 141 3.94 -26.46 17.25
CA ASN A 141 3.52 -27.11 18.50
C ASN A 141 3.31 -28.64 18.32
N GLY A 142 3.92 -29.24 17.29
CA GLY A 142 3.90 -30.67 17.00
C GLY A 142 5.26 -31.34 17.21
#